data_AF-E1ZAH9-F1
#
_entry.id   AF-E1ZAH9-F1
#
_cell.length_a   1.000
_cell.length_b   1.000
_cell.length_c   1.000
_cell.angle_alpha   90.00
_cell.angle_beta   90.00
_cell.angle_gamma   90.00
#
_symmetry.space_group_name_H-M   'P 1'
#
loop_
_entity.id
_entity.type
_entity.pdbx_description
1 polymer ?
#
loop_
_entity_poly.entity_id
_entity_poly.type
_entity_poly.pdbx_seq_one_letter_code
_entity_poly.pdbx_strand_id
1 'polypeptide(L)'
;MLQGTPAAAVEAVVWALLGTLTWYQWRRHATAASGAAAAQQQPAAQDAAIDAAAHAIVDTAEEEAQRKVHIVGSSVNIPDMSANLKAKVTVSEQQQSDPRLLAAVYDDMAQKFEGHGLTLPAVEAMRQYFENLEGPGEAVPLDYDRFPVPLPPGAVRLGVIFFQECNRRLAELVWQAAQEVLRALPPGSSAHANKPSHYHITVYMTSQPHTLRPDPFDPASGGLKLDGTPQEQAESARPDPQRLTQEIEAFRVAAAGTDAPRFEVHRLVMADSGTLLLCSVDHTANLAQLRKRLRHAFPGGPPKQSTIVHASIARLLTPKQLTREQIDRVQAVCDAWSERLRGMRFDPDRLYHIQACALGCERTFTTVEGPRIPLPFRASGGSGSTAR
;
A
#
# COMPACT_ATOMS: atom_id res chain seq x y z
N MET A 1 -75.18 49.08 17.84
CA MET A 1 -74.38 49.60 16.72
C MET A 1 -72.94 49.72 17.21
N LEU A 2 -72.06 48.82 16.78
CA LEU A 2 -70.59 48.91 16.79
C LEU A 2 -70.10 47.65 16.06
N GLN A 3 -70.23 47.64 14.74
CA GLN A 3 -69.52 46.70 13.87
C GLN A 3 -68.30 47.45 13.33
N GLY A 4 -67.13 47.17 13.90
CA GLY A 4 -65.85 47.78 13.54
C GLY A 4 -64.82 46.69 13.22
N THR A 5 -64.80 46.32 11.94
CA THR A 5 -63.76 45.68 11.11
C THR A 5 -62.41 45.26 11.76
N PRO A 6 -62.11 43.94 11.85
CA PRO A 6 -60.74 43.42 12.10
C PRO A 6 -59.87 43.32 10.83
N ALA A 7 -60.39 43.65 9.63
CA ALA A 7 -59.70 43.43 8.36
C ALA A 7 -58.44 44.30 8.17
N ALA A 8 -58.48 45.58 8.57
CA ALA A 8 -57.35 46.49 8.39
C ALA A 8 -56.13 46.12 9.26
N ALA A 9 -56.35 45.53 10.44
CA ALA A 9 -55.28 45.10 11.32
C ALA A 9 -54.54 43.86 10.77
N VAL A 10 -55.27 42.93 10.13
CA VAL A 10 -54.69 41.74 9.52
C VAL A 10 -53.84 42.12 8.30
N GLU A 11 -54.32 43.06 7.48
CA GLU A 11 -53.59 43.52 6.29
C GLU A 11 -52.27 44.22 6.66
N ALA A 12 -52.27 45.05 7.71
CA ALA A 12 -51.05 45.71 8.21
C ALA A 12 -49.99 44.70 8.70
N VAL A 13 -50.42 43.61 9.35
CA VAL A 13 -49.52 42.54 9.82
C VAL A 13 -48.90 41.77 8.64
N VAL A 14 -49.69 41.49 7.60
CA VAL A 14 -49.20 40.80 6.40
C VAL A 14 -48.14 41.64 5.67
N TRP A 15 -48.36 42.95 5.52
CA TRP A 15 -47.37 43.84 4.90
C TRP A 15 -46.09 43.99 5.73
N ALA A 16 -46.19 44.02 7.06
CA ALA A 16 -45.02 44.05 7.95
C ALA A 16 -44.18 42.76 7.86
N LEU A 17 -44.83 41.60 7.76
CA LEU A 17 -44.17 40.31 7.61
C LEU A 17 -43.50 40.15 6.23
N LEU A 18 -44.16 40.62 5.17
CA LEU A 18 -43.57 40.63 3.83
C LEU A 18 -42.35 41.56 3.77
N GLY A 19 -42.45 42.77 4.31
CA GLY A 19 -41.32 43.71 4.33
C GLY A 19 -40.09 43.19 5.10
N THR A 20 -40.31 42.50 6.23
CA THR A 20 -39.21 41.90 7.02
C THR A 20 -38.57 40.70 6.30
N LEU A 21 -39.35 39.85 5.63
CA LEU A 21 -38.83 38.75 4.81
C LEU A 21 -38.02 39.25 3.60
N THR A 22 -38.52 40.27 2.89
CA THR A 22 -37.81 40.86 1.74
C THR A 22 -36.52 41.55 2.18
N TRP A 23 -36.52 42.27 3.31
CA TRP A 23 -35.31 42.88 3.87
C TRP A 23 -34.28 41.83 4.29
N TYR A 24 -34.71 40.73 4.92
CA TYR A 24 -33.82 39.65 5.33
C TYR A 24 -33.19 38.92 4.14
N GLN A 25 -33.97 38.66 3.08
CA GLN A 25 -33.45 38.08 1.84
C GLN A 25 -32.48 39.01 1.12
N TRP A 26 -32.80 40.31 1.03
CA TRP A 26 -31.90 41.30 0.46
C TRP A 26 -30.58 41.40 1.23
N ARG A 27 -30.63 41.43 2.58
CA ARG A 27 -29.43 41.48 3.43
C ARG A 27 -28.57 40.22 3.28
N ARG A 28 -29.18 39.04 3.14
CA ARG A 28 -28.49 37.77 2.89
C ARG A 28 -27.80 37.73 1.52
N HIS A 29 -28.39 38.33 0.49
CA HIS A 29 -27.76 38.45 -0.82
C HIS A 29 -26.67 39.54 -0.85
N ALA A 30 -26.85 40.64 -0.12
CA ALA A 30 -25.86 41.71 -0.01
C ALA A 30 -24.57 41.24 0.71
N THR A 31 -24.69 40.42 1.76
CA THR A 31 -23.52 39.81 2.43
C THR A 31 -22.84 38.72 1.60
N ALA A 32 -23.59 37.98 0.79
CA ALA A 32 -23.01 37.02 -0.15
C ALA A 32 -22.26 37.72 -1.30
N ALA A 33 -22.74 38.89 -1.76
CA ALA A 33 -22.11 39.66 -2.82
C ALA A 33 -20.85 40.43 -2.35
N SER A 34 -20.81 40.90 -1.11
CA SER A 34 -19.64 41.61 -0.56
C SER A 34 -18.50 40.69 -0.09
N GLY A 35 -18.77 39.40 0.16
CA GLY A 35 -17.75 38.39 0.44
C GLY A 35 -17.03 37.84 -0.80
N ALA A 36 -17.60 38.00 -2.00
CA ALA A 36 -17.08 37.42 -3.23
C ALA A 36 -16.02 38.29 -3.96
N ALA A 37 -15.87 39.56 -3.60
CA ALA A 37 -15.03 40.51 -4.34
C ALA A 37 -13.65 40.81 -3.70
N ALA A 38 -13.33 40.23 -2.53
CA ALA A 38 -12.08 40.53 -1.80
C ALA A 38 -11.19 39.30 -1.49
N ALA A 39 -11.51 38.12 -2.03
CA ALA A 39 -10.82 36.86 -1.70
C ALA A 39 -10.27 36.13 -2.93
N GLN A 40 -9.73 36.85 -3.91
CA GLN A 40 -8.98 36.26 -5.02
C GLN A 40 -7.56 36.81 -5.02
N GLN A 41 -6.65 36.12 -4.31
CA GLN A 41 -5.29 35.77 -4.77
C GLN A 41 -4.33 35.21 -3.68
N GLN A 42 -4.76 34.86 -2.47
CA GLN A 42 -3.79 34.49 -1.41
C GLN A 42 -4.08 33.34 -0.39
N PRO A 43 -4.98 32.34 -0.56
CA PRO A 43 -5.03 31.21 0.37
C PRO A 43 -4.16 30.00 -0.05
N ALA A 44 -4.04 29.69 -1.34
CA ALA A 44 -3.47 28.41 -1.77
C ALA A 44 -1.96 28.24 -1.47
N ALA A 45 -1.18 29.33 -1.47
CA ALA A 45 0.25 29.28 -1.16
C ALA A 45 0.52 29.17 0.34
N GLN A 46 -0.39 29.69 1.18
CA GLN A 46 -0.23 29.70 2.63
C GLN A 46 -0.69 28.38 3.24
N ASP A 47 -1.78 27.80 2.72
CA ASP A 47 -2.20 26.44 3.06
C ASP A 47 -1.16 25.40 2.64
N ALA A 48 -0.58 25.54 1.44
CA ALA A 48 0.51 24.66 0.98
C ALA A 48 1.79 24.79 1.83
N ALA A 49 2.09 25.98 2.36
CA ALA A 49 3.25 26.19 3.22
C ALA A 49 3.04 25.64 4.64
N ILE A 50 1.82 25.75 5.18
CA ILE A 50 1.45 25.17 6.47
C ILE A 50 1.44 23.64 6.39
N ASP A 51 0.90 23.07 5.31
CA ASP A 51 0.97 21.63 5.03
C ASP A 51 2.43 21.17 4.90
N ALA A 52 3.26 21.87 4.13
CA ALA A 52 4.68 21.54 3.97
C ALA A 52 5.47 21.59 5.29
N ALA A 53 5.22 22.58 6.15
CA ALA A 53 5.89 22.70 7.45
C ALA A 53 5.41 21.64 8.45
N ALA A 54 4.11 21.34 8.47
CA ALA A 54 3.56 20.23 9.26
C ALA A 54 4.13 18.88 8.79
N HIS A 55 4.35 18.72 7.49
CA HIS A 55 4.96 17.52 6.90
C HIS A 55 6.43 17.33 7.31
N ALA A 56 7.25 18.38 7.26
CA ALA A 56 8.67 18.26 7.64
C ALA A 56 8.88 17.83 9.10
N ILE A 57 7.97 18.23 10.01
CA ILE A 57 8.00 17.85 11.43
C ILE A 57 7.65 16.37 11.59
N VAL A 58 6.66 15.87 10.85
CA VAL A 58 6.27 14.45 10.88
C VAL A 58 7.40 13.57 10.33
N ASP A 59 8.05 13.97 9.24
CA ASP A 59 9.11 13.17 8.59
C ASP A 59 10.33 12.97 9.51
N THR A 60 10.73 14.00 10.26
CA THR A 60 11.87 13.92 11.17
C THR A 60 11.57 13.04 12.39
N ALA A 61 10.36 13.19 12.97
CA ALA A 61 9.90 12.34 14.06
C ALA A 61 9.70 10.89 13.60
N GLU A 62 9.30 10.66 12.34
CA GLU A 62 9.14 9.34 11.75
C GLU A 62 10.49 8.66 11.50
N GLU A 63 11.48 9.34 10.91
CA GLU A 63 12.84 8.78 10.79
C GLU A 63 13.42 8.43 12.16
N GLU A 64 13.20 9.27 13.17
CA GLU A 64 13.67 9.02 14.52
C GLU A 64 12.90 7.87 15.18
N ALA A 65 11.58 7.75 14.97
CA ALA A 65 10.78 6.61 15.42
C ALA A 65 11.22 5.32 14.73
N GLN A 66 11.44 5.33 13.42
CA GLN A 66 11.96 4.18 12.66
C GLN A 66 13.35 3.74 13.14
N ARG A 67 14.21 4.69 13.54
CA ARG A 67 15.52 4.40 14.16
C ARG A 67 15.39 3.90 15.61
N LYS A 68 14.40 4.38 16.36
CA LYS A 68 14.13 4.03 17.76
C LYS A 68 13.22 2.81 17.93
N VAL A 69 12.66 2.24 16.86
CA VAL A 69 12.07 0.89 16.90
C VAL A 69 13.23 -0.09 17.10
N HIS A 70 13.71 -0.16 18.34
CA HIS A 70 14.25 -1.40 18.84
C HIS A 70 13.13 -2.42 18.66
N ILE A 71 13.36 -3.42 17.82
CA ILE A 71 12.64 -4.68 17.93
C ILE A 71 13.06 -5.19 19.31
N VAL A 72 12.37 -4.72 20.35
CA VAL A 72 12.64 -5.08 21.74
C VAL A 72 12.60 -6.59 21.77
N GLY A 73 13.73 -7.17 22.18
CA GLY A 73 14.10 -8.57 22.14
C GLY A 73 12.98 -9.52 21.72
N SER A 74 13.06 -10.00 20.48
CA SER A 74 12.37 -11.21 20.03
C SER A 74 12.86 -12.39 20.85
N SER A 75 12.29 -12.57 22.05
CA SER A 75 12.47 -13.76 22.86
C SER A 75 11.69 -14.90 22.20
N VAL A 76 12.48 -15.79 21.58
CA VAL A 76 12.28 -17.23 21.35
C VAL A 76 11.22 -17.70 20.35
N ASN A 77 10.14 -16.98 20.03
CA ASN A 77 9.10 -17.58 19.15
C ASN A 77 8.92 -16.94 17.77
N ILE A 78 9.18 -15.64 17.55
CA ILE A 78 8.96 -15.05 16.22
C ILE A 78 10.17 -15.32 15.31
N PRO A 79 9.97 -15.86 14.09
CA PRO A 79 10.91 -15.79 12.97
C PRO A 79 11.81 -14.54 12.96
N ASP A 80 13.13 -14.69 13.06
CA ASP A 80 14.05 -13.55 12.93
C ASP A 80 14.03 -13.02 11.48
N MET A 81 13.24 -11.98 11.28
CA MET A 81 13.13 -11.27 10.00
C MET A 81 14.10 -10.11 9.87
N SER A 82 15.03 -9.92 10.82
CA SER A 82 15.93 -8.78 10.84
C SER A 82 16.79 -8.69 9.57
N ALA A 83 17.28 -9.83 9.06
CA ALA A 83 18.05 -9.86 7.82
C ALA A 83 17.20 -9.46 6.61
N ASN A 84 15.99 -10.00 6.49
CA ASN A 84 15.07 -9.65 5.41
C ASN A 84 14.66 -8.17 5.48
N LEU A 85 14.38 -7.65 6.67
CA LEU A 85 14.06 -6.25 6.93
C LEU A 85 15.22 -5.28 6.71
N LYS A 86 16.47 -5.76 6.80
CA LYS A 86 17.68 -4.99 6.46
C LYS A 86 17.91 -4.97 4.95
N ALA A 87 17.60 -6.06 4.25
CA ALA A 87 17.65 -6.13 2.79
C ALA A 87 16.51 -5.36 2.10
N LYS A 88 15.45 -4.99 2.85
CA LYS A 88 14.34 -4.19 2.33
C LYS A 88 14.80 -2.78 1.95
N VAL A 89 14.66 -2.46 0.66
CA VAL A 89 14.94 -1.12 0.14
C VAL A 89 13.96 -0.11 0.73
N THR A 90 14.51 0.99 1.26
CA THR A 90 13.76 2.12 1.79
C THR A 90 14.08 3.36 0.97
N VAL A 91 13.04 4.06 0.51
CA VAL A 91 13.17 5.29 -0.28
C VAL A 91 12.41 6.44 0.38
N SER A 92 12.91 7.66 0.21
CA SER A 92 12.30 8.88 0.76
C SER A 92 10.95 9.22 0.09
N GLU A 93 10.14 10.10 0.70
CA GLU A 93 8.89 10.57 0.07
C GLU A 93 9.16 11.23 -1.30
N GLN A 94 10.27 11.96 -1.43
CA GLN A 94 10.68 12.57 -2.69
C GLN A 94 10.99 11.51 -3.75
N GLN A 95 11.74 10.46 -3.38
CA GLN A 95 12.00 9.35 -4.30
C GLN A 95 10.72 8.61 -4.69
N GLN A 96 9.73 8.47 -3.79
CA GLN A 96 8.46 7.81 -4.11
C GLN A 96 7.59 8.61 -5.08
N SER A 97 7.69 9.95 -5.04
CA SER A 97 6.86 10.87 -5.83
C SER A 97 7.51 11.28 -7.15
N ASP A 98 8.83 11.12 -7.30
CA ASP A 98 9.54 11.39 -8.54
C ASP A 98 9.88 10.08 -9.29
N PRO A 99 9.24 9.80 -10.45
CA PRO A 99 9.50 8.63 -11.26
C PRO A 99 10.98 8.42 -11.62
N ARG A 100 11.74 9.50 -11.85
CA ARG A 100 13.15 9.41 -12.26
C ARG A 100 14.05 9.03 -11.09
N LEU A 101 13.76 9.54 -9.90
CA LEU A 101 14.51 9.17 -8.70
C LEU A 101 14.20 7.72 -8.30
N LEU A 102 12.93 7.31 -8.39
CA LEU A 102 12.54 5.93 -8.11
C LEU A 102 13.15 4.96 -9.12
N ALA A 103 13.21 5.37 -10.39
CA ALA A 103 13.90 4.64 -11.45
C ALA A 103 15.36 4.34 -11.13
N ALA A 104 16.10 5.37 -10.70
CA ALA A 104 17.50 5.20 -10.31
C ALA A 104 17.68 4.21 -9.14
N VAL A 105 16.70 4.11 -8.22
CA VAL A 105 16.72 3.10 -7.15
C VAL A 105 16.61 1.69 -7.73
N TYR A 106 15.79 1.47 -8.76
CA TYR A 106 15.67 0.17 -9.40
C TYR A 106 16.94 -0.26 -10.13
N ASP A 107 17.63 0.70 -10.75
CA ASP A 107 18.93 0.45 -11.37
C ASP A 107 19.99 0.08 -10.32
N ASP A 108 20.03 0.79 -9.19
CA ASP A 108 20.92 0.46 -8.05
C ASP A 108 20.62 -0.94 -7.47
N MET A 109 19.34 -1.32 -7.36
CA MET A 109 18.95 -2.66 -6.91
C MET A 109 19.47 -3.75 -7.85
N ALA A 110 19.35 -3.55 -9.16
CA ALA A 110 19.87 -4.50 -10.16
C ALA A 110 21.41 -4.60 -10.08
N GLN A 111 22.10 -3.46 -9.98
CA GLN A 111 23.56 -3.41 -9.84
C GLN A 111 24.05 -4.09 -8.55
N LYS A 112 23.32 -3.95 -7.44
CA LYS A 112 23.65 -4.63 -6.17
C LYS A 112 23.59 -6.15 -6.30
N PHE A 113 22.51 -6.68 -6.89
CA PHE A 113 22.42 -8.11 -7.16
C PHE A 113 23.51 -8.57 -8.12
N GLU A 114 23.75 -7.81 -9.19
CA GLU A 114 24.82 -8.11 -10.14
C GLU A 114 26.19 -8.17 -9.44
N GLY A 115 26.52 -7.15 -8.62
CA GLY A 115 27.83 -7.03 -7.98
C GLY A 115 28.07 -8.03 -6.84
N HIS A 116 27.03 -8.39 -6.08
CA HIS A 116 27.18 -9.12 -4.81
C HIS A 116 26.42 -10.45 -4.75
N GLY A 117 25.53 -10.72 -5.70
CA GLY A 117 24.65 -11.89 -5.69
C GLY A 117 23.59 -11.80 -4.59
N LEU A 118 23.33 -12.92 -3.93
CA LEU A 118 22.31 -13.03 -2.90
C LEU A 118 22.82 -12.62 -1.52
N THR A 119 21.98 -11.91 -0.78
CA THR A 119 22.08 -11.75 0.68
C THR A 119 21.52 -13.02 1.33
N LEU A 120 22.36 -14.05 1.49
CA LEU A 120 21.95 -15.36 2.02
C LEU A 120 21.19 -15.30 3.36
N PRO A 121 21.55 -14.43 4.32
CA PRO A 121 20.74 -14.29 5.54
C PRO A 121 19.30 -13.85 5.29
N ALA A 122 19.06 -13.01 4.27
CA ALA A 122 17.71 -12.58 3.89
C ALA A 122 16.92 -13.70 3.19
N VAL A 123 17.62 -14.52 2.38
CA VAL A 123 17.05 -15.72 1.75
C VAL A 123 16.67 -16.75 2.81
N GLU A 124 17.54 -17.00 3.79
CA GLU A 124 17.26 -17.92 4.90
C GLU A 124 16.09 -17.45 5.76
N ALA A 125 16.02 -16.15 6.07
CA ALA A 125 14.86 -15.58 6.75
C ALA A 125 13.56 -15.72 5.93
N MET A 126 13.61 -15.79 4.60
CA MET A 126 12.41 -16.03 3.78
C MET A 126 12.02 -17.52 3.73
N ARG A 127 13.00 -18.43 3.73
CA ARG A 127 12.81 -19.89 3.59
C ARG A 127 11.85 -20.47 4.64
N GLN A 128 11.84 -19.95 5.86
CA GLN A 128 10.96 -20.42 6.93
C GLN A 128 9.45 -20.29 6.65
N TYR A 129 9.04 -19.52 5.62
CA TYR A 129 7.64 -19.40 5.20
C TYR A 129 7.28 -20.28 4.00
N PHE A 130 8.16 -21.23 3.65
CA PHE A 130 7.98 -22.14 2.54
C PHE A 130 8.27 -23.58 2.96
N GLU A 131 7.55 -24.50 2.35
CA GLU A 131 7.84 -25.93 2.38
C GLU A 131 8.35 -26.42 1.02
N ASN A 132 8.68 -27.71 0.95
CA ASN A 132 9.24 -28.35 -0.24
C ASN A 132 10.55 -27.70 -0.73
N LEU A 133 11.38 -27.21 0.21
CA LEU A 133 12.63 -26.51 -0.13
C LEU A 133 13.73 -27.44 -0.68
N GLU A 134 13.66 -28.74 -0.36
CA GLU A 134 14.63 -29.77 -0.76
C GLU A 134 13.99 -30.91 -1.57
N GLY A 135 12.67 -30.87 -1.75
CA GLY A 135 11.93 -31.91 -2.46
C GLY A 135 11.83 -31.65 -3.96
N PRO A 136 11.24 -32.59 -4.71
CA PRO A 136 10.97 -32.39 -6.12
C PRO A 136 9.93 -31.28 -6.32
N GLY A 137 10.16 -30.40 -7.30
CA GLY A 137 9.20 -29.37 -7.70
C GLY A 137 9.48 -27.98 -7.12
N GLU A 138 8.47 -27.12 -7.16
CA GLU A 138 8.55 -25.74 -6.66
C GLU A 138 8.39 -25.69 -5.14
N ALA A 139 9.02 -24.70 -4.52
CA ALA A 139 8.76 -24.37 -3.13
C ALA A 139 7.31 -23.87 -2.99
N VAL A 140 6.65 -24.26 -1.90
CA VAL A 140 5.23 -23.96 -1.66
C VAL A 140 5.13 -23.04 -0.45
N PRO A 141 4.48 -21.87 -0.56
CA PRO A 141 4.31 -20.99 0.59
C PRO A 141 3.45 -21.68 1.66
N LEU A 142 3.80 -21.46 2.93
CA LEU A 142 3.03 -21.97 4.05
C LEU A 142 1.72 -21.19 4.22
N ASP A 143 0.71 -21.90 4.69
CA ASP A 143 -0.44 -21.26 5.31
C ASP A 143 -0.04 -20.58 6.63
N TYR A 144 -0.69 -19.49 6.96
CA TYR A 144 -0.39 -18.68 8.14
C TYR A 144 -0.53 -19.46 9.46
N ASP A 145 -1.41 -20.45 9.52
CA ASP A 145 -1.58 -21.36 10.66
C ASP A 145 -0.46 -22.43 10.76
N ARG A 146 0.34 -22.58 9.71
CA ARG A 146 1.51 -23.48 9.64
C ARG A 146 2.84 -22.74 9.84
N PHE A 147 2.82 -21.44 10.10
CA PHE A 147 4.01 -20.69 10.45
C PHE A 147 4.62 -21.21 11.76
N PRO A 148 5.93 -20.97 12.01
CA PRO A 148 6.56 -21.31 13.29
C PRO A 148 5.79 -20.76 14.50
N VAL A 149 5.24 -19.54 14.35
CA VAL A 149 4.18 -19.01 15.20
C VAL A 149 2.92 -18.88 14.35
N PRO A 150 1.93 -19.77 14.54
CA PRO A 150 0.67 -19.72 13.82
C PRO A 150 0.01 -18.35 13.99
N LEU A 151 -0.36 -17.72 12.88
CA LEU A 151 -1.06 -16.44 12.91
C LEU A 151 -2.58 -16.68 12.89
N PRO A 152 -3.34 -15.95 13.72
CA PRO A 152 -4.79 -16.08 13.72
C PRO A 152 -5.40 -15.55 12.41
N PRO A 153 -6.64 -15.91 12.12
CA PRO A 153 -7.45 -15.20 11.15
C PRO A 153 -7.39 -13.67 11.31
N GLY A 154 -7.14 -12.96 10.22
CA GLY A 154 -7.11 -11.50 10.19
C GLY A 154 -5.82 -10.88 10.70
N ALA A 155 -4.80 -11.67 11.05
CA ALA A 155 -3.50 -11.15 11.49
C ALA A 155 -2.76 -10.34 10.41
N VAL A 156 -2.97 -10.65 9.14
CA VAL A 156 -2.36 -9.94 8.01
C VAL A 156 -3.44 -9.21 7.25
N ARG A 157 -3.26 -7.89 7.10
CA ARG A 157 -4.25 -6.99 6.51
C ARG A 157 -3.55 -5.88 5.74
N LEU A 158 -4.00 -5.65 4.52
CA LEU A 158 -3.30 -4.78 3.58
C LEU A 158 -4.22 -4.21 2.51
N GLY A 159 -3.87 -3.00 2.07
CA GLY A 159 -4.37 -2.38 0.85
C GLY A 159 -3.43 -2.72 -0.32
N VAL A 160 -3.98 -3.22 -1.42
CA VAL A 160 -3.23 -3.65 -2.61
C VAL A 160 -3.88 -3.22 -3.91
N ILE A 161 -3.08 -3.17 -4.98
CA ILE A 161 -3.54 -2.96 -6.36
C ILE A 161 -3.14 -4.17 -7.18
N PHE A 162 -4.09 -4.85 -7.83
CA PHE A 162 -3.84 -5.98 -8.72
C PHE A 162 -3.65 -5.52 -10.16
N PHE A 163 -2.41 -5.44 -10.64
CA PHE A 163 -2.20 -4.94 -12.00
C PHE A 163 -2.69 -5.92 -13.08
N GLN A 164 -2.87 -7.22 -12.79
CA GLN A 164 -3.50 -8.14 -13.76
C GLN A 164 -4.91 -7.69 -14.14
N GLU A 165 -5.68 -7.16 -13.19
CA GLU A 165 -7.04 -6.71 -13.43
C GLU A 165 -7.09 -5.48 -14.34
N CYS A 166 -6.02 -4.68 -14.33
CA CYS A 166 -5.87 -3.48 -15.17
C CYS A 166 -5.17 -3.78 -16.50
N ASN A 167 -4.27 -4.77 -16.53
CA ASN A 167 -3.48 -5.15 -17.69
C ASN A 167 -3.12 -6.64 -17.66
N ARG A 168 -4.05 -7.48 -18.12
CA ARG A 168 -3.87 -8.94 -18.19
C ARG A 168 -2.68 -9.35 -19.05
N ARG A 169 -2.45 -8.63 -20.17
CA ARG A 169 -1.33 -8.94 -21.08
C ARG A 169 0.02 -8.74 -20.39
N LEU A 170 0.16 -7.68 -19.60
CA LEU A 170 1.36 -7.46 -18.79
C LEU A 170 1.59 -8.63 -17.82
N ALA A 171 0.55 -9.07 -17.11
CA ALA A 171 0.67 -10.20 -16.18
C ALA A 171 1.10 -11.51 -16.87
N GLU A 172 0.59 -11.80 -18.06
CA GLU A 172 1.00 -12.96 -18.87
C GLU A 172 2.47 -12.88 -19.31
N LEU A 173 2.93 -11.69 -19.74
CA LEU A 173 4.33 -11.50 -20.12
C LEU A 173 5.28 -11.59 -18.92
N VAL A 174 4.87 -11.05 -17.77
CA VAL A 174 5.65 -11.12 -16.52
C VAL A 174 5.76 -12.56 -16.03
N TRP A 175 4.70 -13.37 -16.19
CA TRP A 175 4.78 -14.81 -15.92
C TRP A 175 5.78 -15.52 -16.84
N GLN A 176 5.76 -15.21 -18.14
CA GLN A 176 6.76 -15.77 -19.07
C GLN A 176 8.19 -15.38 -18.66
N ALA A 177 8.39 -14.12 -18.28
CA ALA A 177 9.67 -13.63 -17.78
C ALA A 177 10.13 -14.38 -16.53
N ALA A 178 9.22 -14.58 -15.56
CA ALA A 178 9.50 -15.35 -14.35
C ALA A 178 9.95 -16.77 -14.69
N GLN A 179 9.23 -17.46 -15.59
CA GLN A 179 9.57 -18.82 -16.02
C GLN A 179 10.92 -18.89 -16.74
N GLU A 180 11.32 -17.83 -17.45
CA GLU A 180 12.64 -17.75 -18.08
C GLU A 180 13.77 -17.50 -17.08
N VAL A 181 13.54 -16.60 -16.11
CA VAL A 181 14.47 -16.38 -14.99
C VAL A 181 14.67 -17.68 -14.20
N LEU A 182 13.59 -18.41 -13.90
CA LEU A 182 13.69 -19.68 -13.19
C LEU A 182 14.46 -20.75 -13.97
N ARG A 183 14.29 -20.81 -15.31
CA ARG A 183 15.07 -21.70 -16.18
C ARG A 183 16.56 -21.32 -16.27
N ALA A 184 16.90 -20.06 -16.00
CA ALA A 184 18.28 -19.59 -15.97
C ALA A 184 19.03 -19.97 -14.68
N LEU A 185 18.30 -20.31 -13.61
CA LEU A 185 18.89 -20.75 -12.34
C LEU A 185 19.65 -22.07 -12.49
N PRO A 186 20.69 -22.32 -11.66
CA PRO A 186 21.39 -23.60 -11.69
C PRO A 186 20.47 -24.75 -11.26
N PRO A 187 20.71 -25.98 -11.79
CA PRO A 187 19.98 -27.17 -11.36
C PRO A 187 20.02 -27.36 -9.84
N GLY A 188 18.88 -27.75 -9.25
CA GLY A 188 18.73 -27.91 -7.81
C GLY A 188 18.47 -26.62 -7.03
N SER A 189 18.28 -25.48 -7.71
CA SER A 189 17.80 -24.26 -7.06
C SER A 189 16.36 -24.43 -6.56
N SER A 190 16.11 -24.06 -5.31
CA SER A 190 14.76 -23.96 -4.77
C SER A 190 14.18 -22.58 -5.07
N ALA A 191 12.97 -22.52 -5.63
CA ALA A 191 12.30 -21.26 -5.94
C ALA A 191 10.78 -21.42 -5.92
N HIS A 192 10.08 -20.29 -5.80
CA HIS A 192 8.63 -20.18 -5.88
C HIS A 192 8.27 -19.06 -6.86
N ALA A 193 7.36 -19.31 -7.81
CA ALA A 193 6.79 -18.27 -8.65
C ALA A 193 5.31 -18.03 -8.30
N ASN A 194 4.97 -16.77 -8.06
CA ASN A 194 3.58 -16.37 -7.88
C ASN A 194 2.82 -16.52 -9.20
N LYS A 195 1.60 -17.05 -9.13
CA LYS A 195 0.66 -17.06 -10.26
C LYS A 195 0.29 -15.62 -10.65
N PRO A 196 -0.03 -15.35 -11.92
CA PRO A 196 -0.51 -14.04 -12.36
C PRO A 196 -1.60 -13.43 -11.48
N SER A 197 -2.55 -14.26 -11.03
CA SER A 197 -3.69 -13.88 -10.17
C SER A 197 -3.30 -13.26 -8.84
N HIS A 198 -2.05 -13.44 -8.43
CA HIS A 198 -1.51 -13.00 -7.14
C HIS A 198 -0.61 -11.77 -7.30
N TYR A 199 -0.38 -11.30 -8.53
CA TYR A 199 0.46 -10.14 -8.75
C TYR A 199 -0.22 -8.86 -8.28
N HIS A 200 0.38 -8.25 -7.27
CA HIS A 200 -0.15 -7.05 -6.64
C HIS A 200 0.96 -6.10 -6.23
N ILE A 201 0.63 -4.81 -6.20
CA ILE A 201 1.43 -3.78 -5.55
C ILE A 201 0.87 -3.60 -4.15
N THR A 202 1.70 -3.80 -3.13
CA THR A 202 1.34 -3.44 -1.75
C THR A 202 1.35 -1.91 -1.62
N VAL A 203 0.19 -1.34 -1.31
CA VAL A 203 0.04 0.09 -1.02
C VAL A 203 0.40 0.35 0.43
N TYR A 204 -0.25 -0.33 1.37
CA TYR A 204 -0.05 -0.17 2.80
C TYR A 204 -0.48 -1.41 3.57
N MET A 205 0.27 -1.83 4.58
CA MET A 205 -0.13 -2.91 5.50
C MET A 205 -0.58 -2.29 6.82
N THR A 206 -1.78 -2.61 7.29
CA THR A 206 -2.24 -2.24 8.65
C THR A 206 -1.78 -3.25 9.68
N SER A 207 -1.47 -4.47 9.26
CA SER A 207 -0.82 -5.52 10.06
C SER A 207 -0.08 -6.49 9.14
N GLN A 208 1.12 -6.94 9.54
CA GLN A 208 1.98 -7.81 8.73
C GLN A 208 2.56 -8.96 9.56
N PRO A 209 2.99 -10.08 8.96
CA PRO A 209 3.33 -11.31 9.68
C PRO A 209 4.30 -11.16 10.88
N HIS A 210 5.26 -10.25 10.77
CA HIS A 210 6.30 -10.01 11.79
C HIS A 210 6.08 -8.69 12.57
N THR A 211 4.94 -8.02 12.37
CA THR A 211 4.55 -6.82 13.11
C THR A 211 3.04 -6.78 13.19
N LEU A 212 2.48 -7.66 14.02
CA LEU A 212 1.05 -7.78 14.20
C LEU A 212 0.49 -6.56 14.92
N ARG A 213 -0.62 -6.04 14.40
CA ARG A 213 -1.36 -4.89 14.91
C ARG A 213 -2.83 -5.27 15.02
N PRO A 214 -3.34 -5.68 16.18
CA PRO A 214 -4.77 -5.89 16.37
C PRO A 214 -5.59 -4.59 16.21
N ASP A 215 -5.05 -3.44 16.62
CA ASP A 215 -5.67 -2.12 16.44
C ASP A 215 -4.69 -1.13 15.77
N PRO A 216 -4.73 -0.95 14.44
CA PRO A 216 -3.79 -0.07 13.74
C PRO A 216 -3.99 1.43 14.05
N PHE A 217 -5.03 1.79 14.81
CA PHE A 217 -5.29 3.17 15.22
C PHE A 217 -4.60 3.55 16.54
N ASP A 218 -4.17 2.55 17.32
CA ASP A 218 -3.51 2.77 18.61
C ASP A 218 -2.02 2.36 18.53
N PRO A 219 -1.08 3.33 18.60
CA PRO A 219 0.36 3.05 18.66
C PRO A 219 0.78 2.09 19.76
N ALA A 220 0.00 2.00 20.86
CA ALA A 220 0.28 1.11 21.98
C ALA A 220 -0.24 -0.32 21.76
N SER A 221 -1.08 -0.57 20.75
CA SER A 221 -1.70 -1.89 20.54
C SER A 221 -0.75 -2.94 19.92
N GLY A 222 0.50 -2.56 19.65
CA GLY A 222 1.39 -3.31 18.78
C GLY A 222 2.12 -4.47 19.44
N GLY A 223 2.31 -5.56 18.68
CA GLY A 223 3.22 -6.65 19.04
C GLY A 223 2.51 -7.88 19.60
N LEU A 224 3.11 -9.06 19.37
CA LEU A 224 2.72 -10.26 20.09
C LEU A 224 3.16 -10.11 21.55
N LYS A 225 2.27 -10.45 22.49
CA LYS A 225 2.67 -10.59 23.89
C LYS A 225 3.78 -11.65 23.94
N LEU A 226 4.94 -11.30 24.49
CA LEU A 226 6.08 -12.23 24.57
C LEU A 226 5.78 -13.37 25.55
N ASP A 227 4.97 -13.08 26.57
CA ASP A 227 4.53 -14.05 27.56
C ASP A 227 3.22 -14.73 27.12
N GLY A 228 3.15 -16.04 27.34
CA GLY A 228 1.97 -16.87 27.05
C GLY A 228 2.25 -17.99 26.05
N THR A 229 1.24 -18.84 25.89
CA THR A 229 1.20 -19.91 24.89
C THR A 229 1.06 -19.33 23.47
N PRO A 230 1.49 -20.05 22.41
CA PRO A 230 1.26 -19.63 21.02
C PRO A 230 -0.22 -19.29 20.72
N GLN A 231 -1.16 -19.97 21.38
CA GLN A 231 -2.59 -19.71 21.26
C GLN A 231 -3.00 -18.36 21.85
N GLU A 232 -2.51 -18.03 23.05
CA GLU A 232 -2.75 -16.72 23.68
C GLU A 232 -2.12 -15.58 22.87
N GLN A 233 -0.93 -15.83 22.33
CA GLN A 233 -0.24 -14.94 21.41
C GLN A 233 -1.08 -14.68 20.15
N ALA A 234 -1.57 -15.76 19.51
CA ALA A 234 -2.44 -15.65 18.35
C ALA A 234 -3.74 -14.91 18.68
N GLU A 235 -4.41 -15.21 19.79
CA GLU A 235 -5.66 -14.54 20.16
C GLU A 235 -5.44 -13.03 20.40
N SER A 236 -4.31 -12.65 21.01
CA SER A 236 -3.97 -11.24 21.24
C SER A 236 -3.75 -10.43 19.95
N ALA A 237 -3.42 -11.10 18.85
CA ALA A 237 -3.21 -10.47 17.54
C ALA A 237 -4.48 -10.41 16.68
N ARG A 238 -5.59 -11.02 17.13
CA ARG A 238 -6.85 -11.01 16.38
C ARG A 238 -7.43 -9.59 16.40
N PRO A 239 -7.76 -9.01 15.23
CA PRO A 239 -8.42 -7.71 15.20
C PRO A 239 -9.86 -7.83 15.70
N ASP A 240 -10.30 -6.83 16.46
CA ASP A 240 -11.71 -6.70 16.83
C ASP A 240 -12.58 -6.38 15.58
N PRO A 241 -13.77 -7.00 15.41
CA PRO A 241 -14.62 -6.78 14.23
C PRO A 241 -15.05 -5.32 14.01
N GLN A 242 -15.26 -4.55 15.08
CA GLN A 242 -15.59 -3.14 14.97
C GLN A 242 -14.38 -2.34 14.48
N ARG A 243 -13.18 -2.64 15.00
CA ARG A 243 -11.92 -2.05 14.52
C ARG A 243 -11.63 -2.35 13.07
N LEU A 244 -11.89 -3.57 12.63
CA LEU A 244 -11.78 -3.94 11.22
C LEU A 244 -12.72 -3.11 10.34
N THR A 245 -13.97 -2.91 10.76
CA THR A 245 -14.92 -2.08 10.01
C THR A 245 -14.43 -0.64 9.88
N GLN A 246 -13.86 -0.08 10.96
CA GLN A 246 -13.23 1.23 10.96
C GLN A 246 -11.99 1.28 10.05
N GLU A 247 -11.18 0.22 10.04
CA GLU A 247 -10.01 0.09 9.18
C GLU A 247 -10.39 0.16 7.70
N ILE A 248 -11.42 -0.61 7.29
CA ILE A 248 -11.94 -0.62 5.92
C ILE A 248 -12.48 0.77 5.54
N GLU A 249 -13.21 1.43 6.45
CA GLU A 249 -13.72 2.79 6.20
C GLU A 249 -12.58 3.81 6.05
N ALA A 250 -11.55 3.73 6.88
CA ALA A 250 -10.37 4.60 6.76
C ALA A 250 -9.67 4.43 5.40
N PHE A 251 -9.50 3.18 4.94
CA PHE A 251 -9.02 2.91 3.59
C PHE A 251 -9.95 3.46 2.49
N ARG A 252 -11.27 3.30 2.66
CA ARG A 252 -12.29 3.80 1.72
C ARG A 252 -12.20 5.32 1.57
N VAL A 253 -12.14 6.04 2.69
CA VAL A 253 -12.00 7.51 2.72
C VAL A 253 -10.68 7.94 2.07
N ALA A 254 -9.58 7.26 2.39
CA ALA A 254 -8.27 7.57 1.81
C ALA A 254 -8.25 7.36 0.28
N ALA A 255 -8.81 6.24 -0.21
CA ALA A 255 -8.92 5.94 -1.63
C ALA A 255 -9.84 6.93 -2.35
N ALA A 256 -11.05 7.19 -1.83
CA ALA A 256 -12.01 8.13 -2.42
C ALA A 256 -11.50 9.58 -2.44
N GLY A 257 -10.60 9.93 -1.52
CA GLY A 257 -9.93 11.23 -1.51
C GLY A 257 -8.76 11.36 -2.48
N THR A 258 -8.30 10.28 -3.10
CA THR A 258 -7.07 10.23 -3.91
C THR A 258 -7.39 9.92 -5.36
N ASP A 259 -6.82 10.67 -6.29
CA ASP A 259 -6.94 10.34 -7.72
C ASP A 259 -6.27 9.00 -8.03
N ALA A 260 -6.75 8.31 -9.06
CA ALA A 260 -6.15 7.06 -9.52
C ALA A 260 -4.67 7.25 -9.90
N PRO A 261 -3.74 6.40 -9.40
CA PRO A 261 -2.35 6.44 -9.85
C PRO A 261 -2.22 5.95 -11.29
N ARG A 262 -1.14 6.33 -11.98
CA ARG A 262 -0.85 5.86 -13.34
C ARG A 262 0.53 5.24 -13.38
N PHE A 263 0.57 3.92 -13.54
CA PHE A 263 1.81 3.18 -13.45
C PHE A 263 2.40 2.92 -14.82
N GLU A 264 3.72 2.98 -14.88
CA GLU A 264 4.52 2.52 -16.01
C GLU A 264 5.56 1.52 -15.52
N VAL A 265 5.64 0.38 -16.20
CA VAL A 265 6.69 -0.61 -15.95
C VAL A 265 8.03 -0.01 -16.30
N HIS A 266 8.94 -0.10 -15.34
CA HIS A 266 10.30 0.32 -15.55
C HIS A 266 11.23 -0.87 -15.74
N ARG A 267 11.26 -1.82 -14.79
CA ARG A 267 12.29 -2.86 -14.76
C ARG A 267 11.79 -4.14 -14.10
N LEU A 268 12.27 -5.27 -14.61
CA LEU A 268 12.25 -6.54 -13.92
C LEU A 268 13.59 -6.72 -13.22
N VAL A 269 13.59 -6.90 -11.91
CA VAL A 269 14.82 -6.92 -11.09
C VAL A 269 14.84 -8.14 -10.20
N MET A 270 15.94 -8.90 -10.23
CA MET A 270 16.27 -9.79 -9.13
C MET A 270 16.92 -8.96 -8.02
N ALA A 271 16.25 -8.82 -6.88
CA ALA A 271 16.85 -8.19 -5.71
C ALA A 271 17.83 -9.16 -5.02
N ASP A 272 18.85 -8.62 -4.35
CA ASP A 272 19.80 -9.40 -3.54
C ASP A 272 19.13 -10.23 -2.43
N SER A 273 17.95 -9.81 -1.96
CA SER A 273 17.08 -10.61 -1.07
C SER A 273 16.58 -11.93 -1.68
N GLY A 274 16.83 -12.18 -2.98
CA GLY A 274 16.32 -13.33 -3.73
C GLY A 274 14.91 -13.16 -4.27
N THR A 275 14.32 -11.96 -4.19
CA THR A 275 12.98 -11.72 -4.76
C THR A 275 13.08 -11.13 -6.17
N LEU A 276 12.42 -11.77 -7.14
CA LEU A 276 12.19 -11.22 -8.47
C LEU A 276 11.01 -10.23 -8.40
N LEU A 277 11.26 -8.98 -8.78
CA LEU A 277 10.33 -7.87 -8.67
C LEU A 277 10.02 -7.28 -10.03
N LEU A 278 8.74 -7.03 -10.31
CA LEU A 278 8.34 -6.11 -11.36
C LEU A 278 8.23 -4.72 -10.73
N CYS A 279 9.17 -3.84 -11.06
CA CYS A 279 9.25 -2.48 -10.57
C CYS A 279 8.56 -1.52 -11.55
N SER A 280 7.71 -0.66 -11.01
CA SER A 280 6.96 0.34 -11.78
C SER A 280 7.17 1.73 -11.18
N VAL A 281 6.86 2.78 -11.92
CA VAL A 281 6.85 4.16 -11.42
C VAL A 281 5.43 4.72 -11.49
N ASP A 282 5.05 5.58 -10.55
CA ASP A 282 3.78 6.31 -10.58
C ASP A 282 4.01 7.72 -11.12
N HIS A 283 3.52 7.99 -12.33
CA HIS A 283 3.68 9.30 -12.98
C HIS A 283 2.82 10.42 -12.39
N THR A 284 1.92 10.08 -11.47
CA THR A 284 1.00 11.05 -10.85
C THR A 284 1.38 11.41 -9.42
N ALA A 285 2.30 10.67 -8.80
CA ALA A 285 2.61 10.71 -7.37
C ALA A 285 1.40 10.42 -6.45
N ASN A 286 0.24 10.01 -6.98
CA ASN A 286 -0.97 9.74 -6.21
C ASN A 286 -0.78 8.58 -5.23
N LEU A 287 0.01 7.56 -5.58
CA LEU A 287 0.31 6.45 -4.67
C LEU A 287 1.12 6.92 -3.46
N ALA A 288 2.09 7.82 -3.65
CA ALA A 288 2.87 8.39 -2.55
C ALA A 288 1.97 9.19 -1.60
N GLN A 289 1.06 10.01 -2.15
CA GLN A 289 0.06 10.75 -1.36
C GLN A 289 -0.90 9.82 -0.62
N LEU A 290 -1.38 8.76 -1.27
CA LEU A 290 -2.24 7.74 -0.65
C LEU A 290 -1.54 7.07 0.53
N ARG A 291 -0.28 6.63 0.35
CA ARG A 291 0.53 6.03 1.42
C ARG A 291 0.70 6.97 2.60
N LYS A 292 0.92 8.26 2.35
CA LYS A 292 1.03 9.29 3.38
C LYS A 292 -0.26 9.44 4.19
N ARG A 293 -1.42 9.52 3.52
CA ARG A 293 -2.73 9.58 4.17
C ARG A 293 -3.00 8.34 5.02
N LEU A 294 -2.66 7.16 4.50
CA LEU A 294 -2.82 5.90 5.23
C LEU A 294 -1.89 5.82 6.45
N ARG A 295 -0.64 6.32 6.36
CA ARG A 295 0.23 6.48 7.53
C ARG A 295 -0.41 7.33 8.62
N HIS A 296 -1.02 8.45 8.26
CA HIS A 296 -1.70 9.33 9.22
C HIS A 296 -2.97 8.70 9.79
N ALA A 297 -3.72 7.95 8.97
CA ALA A 297 -4.92 7.25 9.41
C ALA A 297 -4.62 6.07 10.35
N PHE A 298 -3.44 5.47 10.24
CA PHE A 298 -3.02 4.29 11.00
C PHE A 298 -1.72 4.55 11.77
N PRO A 299 -1.74 5.40 12.81
CA PRO A 299 -0.54 5.72 13.58
C PRO A 299 0.03 4.51 14.34
N GLY A 300 -0.78 3.48 14.59
CA GLY A 300 -0.36 2.20 15.16
C GLY A 300 0.04 1.15 14.11
N GLY A 301 0.09 1.50 12.82
CA GLY A 301 0.51 0.57 11.77
C GLY A 301 1.93 0.03 11.93
N PRO A 302 2.33 -0.98 11.13
CA PRO A 302 3.71 -1.42 11.05
C PRO A 302 4.63 -0.27 10.63
N PRO A 303 5.77 -0.07 11.32
CA PRO A 303 6.66 1.06 11.07
C PRO A 303 7.44 0.90 9.74
N LYS A 304 7.65 -0.34 9.27
CA LYS A 304 8.39 -0.63 8.04
C LYS A 304 7.45 -0.99 6.89
N GLN A 305 6.93 0.04 6.21
CA GLN A 305 6.07 -0.13 5.04
C GLN A 305 6.86 -0.40 3.74
N SER A 306 6.18 -0.88 2.70
CA SER A 306 6.78 -0.91 1.35
C SER A 306 6.86 0.52 0.83
N THR A 307 8.05 0.98 0.47
CA THR A 307 8.28 2.35 -0.02
C THR A 307 8.50 2.38 -1.53
N ILE A 308 8.98 1.29 -2.14
CA ILE A 308 9.03 1.17 -3.60
C ILE A 308 7.69 0.69 -4.20
N VAL A 309 7.48 0.92 -5.50
CA VAL A 309 6.31 0.46 -6.26
C VAL A 309 6.67 -0.82 -7.02
N HIS A 310 6.30 -1.98 -6.47
CA HIS A 310 6.64 -3.26 -7.06
C HIS A 310 5.56 -4.31 -6.84
N ALA A 311 5.60 -5.35 -7.67
CA ALA A 311 4.96 -6.64 -7.40
C ALA A 311 6.03 -7.72 -7.26
N SER A 312 5.88 -8.59 -6.24
CA SER A 312 6.74 -9.76 -6.09
C SER A 312 6.29 -10.88 -7.03
N ILE A 313 7.17 -11.26 -7.95
CA ILE A 313 6.86 -12.18 -9.04
C ILE A 313 7.33 -13.61 -8.70
N ALA A 314 8.56 -13.73 -8.21
CA ALA A 314 9.14 -15.01 -7.79
C ALA A 314 10.10 -14.80 -6.62
N ARG A 315 10.44 -15.89 -5.93
CA ARG A 315 11.40 -15.92 -4.84
C ARG A 315 12.36 -17.07 -5.06
N LEU A 316 13.64 -16.73 -5.11
CA LEU A 316 14.75 -17.67 -5.04
C LEU A 316 15.01 -17.98 -3.57
N LEU A 317 14.90 -19.26 -3.23
CA LEU A 317 14.98 -19.79 -1.87
C LEU A 317 16.16 -20.75 -1.72
N THR A 318 17.13 -20.69 -2.62
CA THR A 318 18.33 -21.52 -2.55
C THR A 318 19.27 -21.02 -1.43
N PRO A 319 19.75 -21.89 -0.53
CA PRO A 319 20.63 -21.47 0.57
C PRO A 319 22.08 -21.25 0.12
N LYS A 320 22.38 -21.42 -1.17
CA LYS A 320 23.72 -21.33 -1.74
C LYS A 320 23.87 -20.06 -2.55
N GLN A 321 25.05 -19.46 -2.49
CA GLN A 321 25.38 -18.33 -3.36
C GLN A 321 25.44 -18.78 -4.82
N LEU A 322 24.99 -17.89 -5.72
CA LEU A 322 25.14 -18.07 -7.16
C LEU A 322 26.58 -17.75 -7.58
N THR A 323 27.11 -18.50 -8.53
CA THR A 323 28.39 -18.13 -9.16
C THR A 323 28.24 -16.87 -9.99
N ARG A 324 29.35 -16.20 -10.32
CA ARG A 324 29.31 -14.99 -11.16
C ARG A 324 28.60 -15.26 -12.51
N GLU A 325 28.91 -16.37 -13.15
CA GLU A 325 28.27 -16.78 -14.41
C GLU A 325 26.73 -16.97 -14.25
N GLN A 326 26.29 -17.52 -13.12
CA GLN A 326 24.85 -17.71 -12.85
C GLN A 326 24.15 -16.37 -12.59
N ILE A 327 24.80 -15.45 -11.87
CA ILE A 327 24.30 -14.08 -11.65
C ILE A 327 24.17 -13.36 -12.99
N ASP A 328 25.21 -13.38 -13.83
CA ASP A 328 25.23 -12.74 -15.15
C ASP A 328 24.10 -13.28 -16.04
N ARG A 329 23.85 -14.59 -15.99
CA ARG A 329 22.77 -15.23 -16.76
C ARG A 329 21.39 -14.77 -16.30
N VAL A 330 21.14 -14.72 -14.99
CA VAL A 330 19.87 -14.21 -14.42
C VAL A 330 19.68 -12.73 -14.77
N GLN A 331 20.74 -11.94 -14.65
CA GLN A 331 20.72 -10.50 -14.95
C GLN A 331 20.42 -10.25 -16.43
N ALA A 332 21.05 -10.99 -17.34
CA ALA A 332 20.81 -10.87 -18.78
C ALA A 332 19.33 -11.14 -19.15
N VAL A 333 18.70 -12.13 -18.52
CA VAL A 333 17.26 -12.40 -18.70
C VAL A 333 16.42 -11.24 -18.15
N CYS A 334 16.74 -10.74 -16.95
CA CYS A 334 16.05 -9.60 -16.35
C CYS A 334 16.14 -8.34 -17.24
N ASP A 335 17.32 -8.07 -17.80
CA ASP A 335 17.55 -6.90 -18.66
C ASP A 335 16.81 -7.01 -20.00
N ALA A 336 16.86 -8.17 -20.64
CA ALA A 336 16.13 -8.42 -21.88
C ALA A 336 14.61 -8.25 -21.69
N TRP A 337 14.07 -8.78 -20.60
CA TRP A 337 12.65 -8.60 -20.26
C TRP A 337 12.33 -7.16 -19.83
N SER A 338 13.25 -6.48 -19.15
CA SER A 338 13.07 -5.07 -18.80
C SER A 338 12.90 -4.20 -20.04
N GLU A 339 13.76 -4.37 -21.06
CA GLU A 339 13.60 -3.64 -22.32
C GLU A 339 12.30 -3.99 -23.04
N ARG A 340 11.88 -5.26 -23.00
CA ARG A 340 10.64 -5.71 -23.64
C ARG A 340 9.37 -5.16 -22.96
N LEU A 341 9.40 -5.00 -21.64
CA LEU A 341 8.25 -4.54 -20.84
C LEU A 341 8.25 -3.02 -20.63
N ARG A 342 9.37 -2.35 -20.93
CA ARG A 342 9.54 -0.90 -20.75
C ARG A 342 8.41 -0.13 -21.42
N GLY A 343 7.83 0.82 -20.69
CA GLY A 343 6.75 1.67 -21.22
C GLY A 343 5.36 1.03 -21.20
N MET A 344 5.22 -0.25 -20.84
CA MET A 344 3.90 -0.84 -20.59
C MET A 344 3.25 -0.14 -19.40
N ARG A 345 1.99 0.27 -19.56
CA ARG A 345 1.24 1.03 -18.55
C ARG A 345 0.05 0.26 -18.01
N PHE A 346 -0.38 0.62 -16.81
CA PHE A 346 -1.63 0.17 -16.23
C PHE A 346 -2.16 1.22 -15.26
N ASP A 347 -3.47 1.47 -15.35
CA ASP A 347 -4.15 2.55 -14.61
C ASP A 347 -5.27 1.91 -13.78
N PRO A 348 -5.04 1.63 -12.48
CA PRO A 348 -6.07 1.07 -11.63
C PRO A 348 -7.15 2.10 -11.29
N ASP A 349 -8.41 1.66 -11.30
CA ASP A 349 -9.56 2.47 -10.90
C ASP A 349 -9.91 2.32 -9.41
N ARG A 350 -9.28 1.37 -8.72
CA ARG A 350 -9.55 1.06 -7.32
C ARG A 350 -8.36 0.44 -6.58
N LEU A 351 -8.39 0.62 -5.27
CA LEU A 351 -7.63 -0.14 -4.29
C LEU A 351 -8.47 -1.35 -3.84
N TYR A 352 -7.82 -2.42 -3.39
CA TYR A 352 -8.48 -3.51 -2.69
C TYR A 352 -7.99 -3.59 -1.26
N HIS A 353 -8.92 -3.64 -0.30
CA HIS A 353 -8.61 -4.07 1.06
C HIS A 353 -8.74 -5.59 1.14
N ILE A 354 -7.69 -6.22 1.67
CA ILE A 354 -7.57 -7.66 1.86
C ILE A 354 -7.50 -7.94 3.36
N GLN A 355 -8.34 -8.87 3.80
CA GLN A 355 -8.36 -9.34 5.16
C GLN A 355 -8.15 -10.85 5.21
N ALA A 356 -7.06 -11.31 5.82
CA ALA A 356 -6.88 -12.74 6.07
C ALA A 356 -8.08 -13.31 6.87
N CYS A 357 -8.63 -14.44 6.42
CA CYS A 357 -9.54 -15.38 7.08
C CYS A 357 -10.89 -14.95 7.71
N ALA A 358 -11.20 -13.70 8.07
CA ALA A 358 -12.54 -13.42 8.66
C ALA A 358 -13.68 -13.48 7.63
N LEU A 359 -13.34 -13.36 6.33
CA LEU A 359 -14.21 -13.64 5.19
C LEU A 359 -13.66 -14.77 4.31
N GLY A 360 -12.70 -15.56 4.81
CA GLY A 360 -12.02 -16.62 4.04
C GLY A 360 -10.90 -16.13 3.10
N CYS A 361 -10.33 -14.94 3.31
CA CYS A 361 -9.25 -14.42 2.46
C CYS A 361 -7.83 -14.75 2.96
N GLU A 362 -6.82 -14.41 2.16
CA GLU A 362 -5.38 -14.76 2.25
C GLU A 362 -5.01 -15.70 3.41
N ARG A 363 -4.98 -16.99 3.11
CA ARG A 363 -4.55 -18.04 4.04
C ARG A 363 -3.08 -18.36 3.90
N THR A 364 -2.57 -18.18 2.70
CA THR A 364 -1.26 -18.66 2.29
C THR A 364 -0.35 -17.47 2.01
N PHE A 365 0.84 -17.50 2.62
CA PHE A 365 1.83 -16.45 2.48
C PHE A 365 2.08 -16.09 1.01
N THR A 366 2.11 -14.79 0.68
CA THR A 366 2.46 -14.23 -0.64
C THR A 366 1.45 -14.43 -1.77
N THR A 367 0.30 -15.07 -1.52
CA THR A 367 -0.67 -15.41 -2.58
C THR A 367 -1.86 -14.44 -2.70
N VAL A 368 -2.12 -13.58 -1.71
CA VAL A 368 -3.24 -12.60 -1.70
C VAL A 368 -4.50 -13.11 -2.41
N GLU A 369 -5.05 -14.21 -1.89
CA GLU A 369 -6.24 -14.88 -2.40
C GLU A 369 -7.52 -14.51 -1.60
N GLY A 370 -8.68 -14.86 -2.15
CA GLY A 370 -9.99 -14.78 -1.49
C GLY A 370 -10.74 -13.45 -1.67
N PRO A 371 -11.85 -13.26 -0.94
CA PRO A 371 -12.70 -12.08 -1.07
C PRO A 371 -11.94 -10.76 -0.87
N ARG A 372 -12.26 -9.78 -1.71
CA ARG A 372 -11.59 -8.47 -1.74
C ARG A 372 -12.65 -7.39 -1.62
N ILE A 373 -12.38 -6.36 -0.84
CA ILE A 373 -13.28 -5.21 -0.75
C ILE A 373 -12.76 -4.15 -1.74
N PRO A 374 -13.45 -3.91 -2.87
CA PRO A 374 -13.07 -2.87 -3.80
C PRO A 374 -13.30 -1.49 -3.18
N LEU A 375 -12.30 -0.63 -3.27
CA LEU A 375 -12.28 0.73 -2.75
C LEU A 375 -11.92 1.68 -3.91
N PRO A 376 -12.92 2.20 -4.64
CA PRO A 376 -12.70 3.06 -5.79
C PRO A 376 -11.86 4.29 -5.45
N PHE A 377 -10.96 4.66 -6.35
CA PHE A 377 -10.29 5.96 -6.28
C PHE A 377 -11.27 7.09 -6.61
N ARG A 378 -10.85 8.33 -6.35
CA ARG A 378 -11.60 9.51 -6.78
C ARG A 378 -11.80 9.45 -8.29
N ALA A 379 -13.06 9.50 -8.72
CA ALA A 379 -13.38 9.64 -10.13
C ALA A 379 -12.74 10.95 -10.61
N SER A 380 -11.80 10.86 -11.56
CA SER A 380 -11.28 12.03 -12.24
C SER A 380 -12.48 12.71 -12.90
N GLY A 381 -12.94 13.83 -12.33
CA GLY A 381 -14.15 14.51 -12.77
C GLY A 381 -14.10 14.66 -14.29
N GLY A 382 -14.90 13.85 -14.97
CA GLY A 382 -14.99 13.86 -16.43
C GLY A 382 -15.57 15.20 -16.83
N SER A 383 -14.70 16.17 -17.08
CA SER A 383 -15.05 17.37 -17.82
C SER A 383 -15.31 16.93 -19.26
N GLY A 384 -16.53 16.44 -19.50
CA GLY A 384 -17.20 16.45 -20.79
C GLY A 384 -16.37 16.03 -22.01
N SER A 385 -15.70 14.88 -21.98
CA SER A 385 -15.35 14.22 -23.25
C SER A 385 -16.61 13.56 -23.81
N THR A 386 -17.51 14.38 -24.38
CA THR A 386 -18.55 13.91 -25.29
C THR A 386 -17.87 13.18 -26.44
N ALA A 387 -17.94 11.85 -26.43
CA ALA A 387 -17.57 11.03 -27.57
C ALA A 387 -18.40 11.45 -28.79
N ARG A 388 -17.71 11.65 -29.91
CA ARG A 388 -18.27 11.83 -31.25
C ARG A 388 -18.80 10.51 -31.80
#